data_AF-A0A7S0QAP7-F1
#
_entry.id   AF-A0A7S0QAP7-F1
#
_cell.length_a   1.000
_cell.length_b   1.000
_cell.length_c   1.000
_cell.angle_alpha   90.00
_cell.angle_beta   90.00
_cell.angle_gamma   90.00
#
_symmetry.space_group_name_H-M   'P 1'
#
loop_
_entity.id
_entity.type
_entity.pdbx_description
1 polymer ?
#
loop_
_entity_poly.entity_id
_entity_poly.type
_entity_poly.pdbx_seq_one_letter_code
_entity_poly.pdbx_strand_id
1 'polypeptide(L)'
;MACTICWDETVLSKIMCAEGHATCETCLELYVIDKADMLGKTDFLAAQAEKAAAERNEVRRAQLNGACFCPLHGHGCEARPFEDRSLALHTTDGTFGKYIQAKTLLPAARKVKDVIEKKQELSMMIPNARQCGRCAYGPVELYRCNDLAAHHGQVGDGDGARPIDNSCPRCGWFARHISQWPPWDPTA
;
A
#
# COMPACT_ATOMS: atom_id res chain seq x y z
N MET A 1 -7.91 -36.08 -17.98
CA MET A 1 -7.47 -35.55 -16.66
C MET A 1 -8.54 -34.64 -16.12
N ALA A 2 -9.10 -34.99 -14.95
CA ALA A 2 -10.16 -34.25 -14.30
C ALA A 2 -9.68 -32.90 -13.74
N CYS A 3 -10.58 -31.92 -13.68
CA CYS A 3 -10.35 -30.70 -12.90
C CYS A 3 -10.21 -31.05 -11.41
N THR A 4 -9.22 -30.51 -10.72
CA THR A 4 -9.00 -30.75 -9.28
C THR A 4 -10.05 -30.15 -8.35
N ILE A 5 -10.92 -29.26 -8.86
CA ILE A 5 -11.98 -28.62 -8.09
C ILE A 5 -13.34 -29.30 -8.37
N CYS A 6 -13.79 -29.30 -9.62
CA CYS A 6 -15.12 -29.83 -9.98
C CYS A 6 -15.13 -31.28 -10.45
N TRP A 7 -13.96 -31.93 -10.57
CA TRP A 7 -13.80 -33.31 -11.04
C TRP A 7 -14.32 -33.59 -12.46
N ASP A 8 -14.65 -32.55 -13.23
CA ASP A 8 -15.10 -32.67 -14.60
C ASP A 8 -13.93 -32.98 -15.54
N GLU A 9 -14.06 -34.09 -16.27
CA GLU A 9 -13.10 -34.55 -17.27
C GLU A 9 -13.37 -34.00 -18.66
N THR A 10 -14.61 -33.59 -18.95
CA THR A 10 -15.09 -33.21 -20.28
C THR A 10 -14.61 -31.83 -20.72
N VAL A 11 -14.25 -30.96 -19.76
CA VAL A 11 -13.76 -29.61 -20.08
C VAL A 11 -12.39 -29.68 -20.76
N LEU A 12 -12.27 -29.10 -21.95
CA LEU A 12 -11.03 -29.15 -22.74
C LEU A 12 -10.00 -28.11 -22.29
N SER A 13 -10.42 -26.89 -21.94
CA SER A 13 -9.49 -25.83 -21.52
C SER A 13 -9.22 -25.89 -20.01
N LYS A 14 -7.96 -26.12 -19.66
CA LYS A 14 -7.48 -26.24 -18.28
C LYS A 14 -6.07 -25.66 -18.16
N ILE A 15 -5.80 -24.97 -17.06
CA ILE A 15 -4.43 -24.68 -16.64
C ILE A 15 -3.86 -25.91 -15.92
N MET A 16 -2.56 -26.17 -16.08
CA MET A 16 -1.87 -27.25 -15.37
C MET A 16 -0.69 -26.70 -14.58
N CYS A 17 -0.51 -27.20 -13.35
CA CYS A 17 0.69 -26.92 -12.57
C CYS A 17 1.86 -27.83 -13.03
N ALA A 18 3.07 -27.56 -12.54
CA ALA A 18 4.27 -28.33 -12.90
C ALA A 18 4.22 -29.83 -12.52
N GLU A 19 3.38 -30.21 -11.55
CA GLU A 19 3.17 -31.60 -11.14
C GLU A 19 1.99 -32.27 -11.86
N GLY A 20 1.39 -31.60 -12.84
CA GLY A 20 0.33 -32.16 -13.68
C GLY A 20 -1.08 -32.02 -13.14
N HIS A 21 -1.32 -31.42 -11.97
CA HIS A 21 -2.67 -31.11 -11.51
C HIS A 21 -3.35 -30.09 -12.43
N ALA A 22 -4.57 -30.39 -12.91
CA ALA A 22 -5.31 -29.58 -13.86
C ALA A 22 -6.50 -28.86 -13.22
N THR A 23 -6.75 -27.61 -13.59
CA THR A 23 -7.92 -26.82 -13.14
C THR A 23 -8.60 -26.20 -14.34
N CYS A 24 -9.90 -26.46 -14.52
CA CYS A 24 -10.66 -25.86 -15.62
C CYS A 24 -10.83 -24.34 -15.43
N GLU A 25 -10.98 -23.61 -16.54
CA GLU A 25 -11.03 -22.15 -16.52
C GLU A 25 -12.17 -21.63 -15.63
N THR A 26 -13.36 -22.22 -15.68
CA THR A 26 -14.48 -21.82 -14.80
C THR A 26 -14.14 -21.92 -13.31
N CYS A 27 -13.44 -22.98 -12.89
CA CYS A 27 -13.01 -23.12 -11.50
C CYS A 27 -11.82 -22.23 -11.17
N LEU A 28 -10.93 -22.01 -12.14
CA LEU A 28 -9.79 -21.11 -12.01
C LEU A 28 -10.24 -19.67 -11.79
N GLU A 29 -11.26 -19.20 -12.51
CA GLU A 29 -11.88 -17.88 -12.35
C GLU A 29 -12.27 -17.61 -10.90
N LEU A 30 -13.10 -18.50 -10.33
CA LEU A 30 -13.59 -18.39 -8.96
C LEU A 30 -12.44 -18.47 -7.96
N TYR A 31 -11.50 -19.39 -8.20
CA TYR A 31 -10.34 -19.58 -7.34
C TYR A 31 -9.43 -18.35 -7.29
N VAL A 32 -9.11 -17.75 -8.44
CA VAL A 32 -8.25 -16.56 -8.51
C VAL A 32 -8.92 -15.36 -7.87
N ILE A 33 -10.23 -15.17 -8.09
CA ILE A 33 -11.01 -14.10 -7.42
C ILE A 33 -10.99 -14.30 -5.90
N ASP A 34 -11.27 -15.50 -5.41
CA ASP A 34 -11.25 -15.79 -3.98
C ASP A 34 -9.89 -15.50 -3.34
N LYS A 35 -8.78 -15.90 -4.00
CA LYS A 35 -7.43 -15.59 -3.51
C LYS A 35 -7.12 -14.09 -3.51
N ALA A 36 -7.55 -13.37 -4.54
CA ALA A 36 -7.41 -11.91 -4.60
C ALA A 36 -8.19 -11.24 -3.46
N ASP A 37 -9.44 -11.66 -3.23
CA ASP A 37 -10.30 -11.10 -2.18
C ASP A 37 -9.78 -11.43 -0.77
N MET A 38 -9.29 -12.66 -0.55
CA MET A 38 -8.64 -13.04 0.72
C MET A 38 -7.40 -12.19 1.00
N LEU A 39 -6.58 -11.92 -0.01
CA LEU A 39 -5.43 -11.04 0.15
C LEU A 39 -5.86 -9.61 0.48
N GLY A 40 -6.90 -9.10 -0.18
CA GLY A 40 -7.49 -7.78 0.09
C GLY A 40 -8.01 -7.60 1.51
N LYS A 41 -8.42 -8.69 2.17
CA LYS A 41 -8.90 -8.71 3.57
C LYS A 41 -7.80 -9.01 4.58
N THR A 42 -6.54 -9.13 4.17
CA THR A 42 -5.45 -9.47 5.06
C THR A 42 -4.98 -8.25 5.85
N ASP A 43 -5.25 -8.24 7.16
CA ASP A 43 -4.76 -7.20 8.07
C ASP A 43 -3.24 -7.23 8.22
N PHE A 44 -2.63 -6.05 8.41
CA PHE A 44 -1.19 -5.91 8.65
C PHE A 44 -0.32 -6.61 7.60
N LEU A 45 -0.73 -6.53 6.32
CA LEU A 45 -0.12 -7.27 5.21
C LEU A 45 1.41 -7.14 5.15
N ALA A 46 1.94 -5.92 5.34
CA ALA A 46 3.38 -5.67 5.36
C ALA A 46 4.10 -6.41 6.49
N ALA A 47 3.55 -6.36 7.72
CA ALA A 47 4.12 -7.04 8.88
C ALA A 47 4.05 -8.58 8.75
N GLN A 48 2.96 -9.11 8.19
CA GLN A 48 2.86 -10.54 7.89
C GLN A 48 3.91 -10.98 6.87
N ALA A 49 4.17 -10.16 5.85
CA ALA A 49 5.19 -10.46 4.83
C ALA A 49 6.61 -10.41 5.39
N GLU A 50 6.89 -9.50 6.32
CA GLU A 50 8.16 -9.43 7.05
C GLU A 50 8.36 -10.66 7.94
N LYS A 51 7.32 -11.07 8.68
CA LYS A 51 7.34 -12.29 9.48
C LYS A 51 7.62 -13.52 8.61
N ALA A 52 6.91 -13.68 7.49
CA ALA A 52 7.13 -14.77 6.55
C ALA A 52 8.57 -14.78 5.99
N ALA A 53 9.16 -13.60 5.74
CA ALA A 53 10.55 -13.48 5.32
C ALA A 53 11.54 -13.88 6.43
N ALA A 54 11.31 -13.46 7.67
CA ALA A 54 12.12 -13.81 8.83
C ALA A 54 12.09 -15.34 9.11
N GLU A 55 10.92 -15.95 8.94
CA GLU A 55 10.71 -17.40 9.06
C GLU A 55 11.20 -18.20 7.84
N ARG A 56 11.69 -17.53 6.78
CA ARG A 56 12.08 -18.14 5.49
C ARG A 56 10.96 -18.97 4.86
N ASN A 57 9.70 -18.57 5.09
CA ASN A 57 8.53 -19.23 4.54
C ASN A 57 8.23 -18.69 3.13
N GLU A 58 8.87 -19.29 2.13
CA GLU A 58 8.78 -18.85 0.73
C GLU A 58 7.36 -18.94 0.17
N VAL A 59 6.62 -19.99 0.53
CA VAL A 59 5.23 -20.20 0.08
C VAL A 59 4.34 -19.08 0.61
N ARG A 60 4.37 -18.82 1.92
CA ARG A 60 3.59 -17.74 2.53
C ARG A 60 3.99 -16.39 1.96
N ARG A 61 5.29 -16.17 1.74
CA ARG A 61 5.79 -14.93 1.11
C ARG A 61 5.23 -14.77 -0.29
N ALA A 62 5.20 -15.81 -1.11
CA ALA A 62 4.64 -15.75 -2.46
C ALA A 62 3.13 -15.47 -2.44
N GLN A 63 2.37 -16.13 -1.56
CA GLN A 63 0.93 -15.86 -1.37
C GLN A 63 0.66 -14.40 -0.98
N LEU A 64 1.45 -13.84 -0.06
CA LEU A 64 1.34 -12.43 0.36
C LEU A 64 1.74 -11.44 -0.74
N ASN A 65 2.55 -11.87 -1.72
CA ASN A 65 2.82 -11.12 -2.96
C ASN A 65 1.71 -11.31 -4.03
N GLY A 66 0.60 -11.99 -3.69
CA GLY A 66 -0.50 -12.25 -4.60
C GLY A 66 -0.25 -13.40 -5.58
N ALA A 67 0.75 -14.25 -5.36
CA ALA A 67 0.96 -15.42 -6.20
C ALA A 67 -0.18 -16.44 -6.03
N CYS A 68 -0.69 -16.99 -7.13
CA CYS A 68 -1.71 -18.03 -7.11
C CYS A 68 -1.06 -19.39 -7.35
N PHE A 69 -1.19 -20.29 -6.39
CA PHE A 69 -0.71 -21.67 -6.48
C PHE A 69 -1.80 -22.60 -7.03
N CYS A 70 -1.39 -23.82 -7.39
CA CYS A 70 -2.32 -24.94 -7.62
C CYS A 70 -3.31 -25.06 -6.44
N PRO A 71 -4.61 -25.34 -6.67
CA PRO A 71 -5.57 -25.58 -5.59
C PRO A 71 -5.17 -26.72 -4.62
N LEU A 72 -4.33 -27.66 -5.08
CA LEU A 72 -3.80 -28.75 -4.26
C LEU A 72 -2.44 -28.43 -3.62
N HIS A 73 -1.93 -27.20 -3.73
CA HIS A 73 -0.65 -26.84 -3.14
C HIS A 73 -0.67 -26.97 -1.61
N GLY A 74 0.31 -27.67 -1.03
CA GLY A 74 0.33 -28.07 0.39
C GLY A 74 -0.60 -29.25 0.75
N HIS A 75 -1.31 -29.81 -0.24
CA HIS A 75 -2.19 -30.97 -0.10
C HIS A 75 -1.77 -32.10 -1.06
N GLY A 76 -0.47 -32.40 -1.08
CA GLY A 76 0.11 -33.35 -2.03
C GLY A 76 0.61 -32.73 -3.33
N CYS A 77 0.65 -31.39 -3.42
CA CYS A 77 1.33 -30.67 -4.50
C CYS A 77 2.30 -29.63 -3.93
N GLU A 78 3.52 -29.57 -4.46
CA GLU A 78 4.56 -28.59 -4.10
C GLU A 78 4.97 -27.72 -5.30
N ALA A 79 4.19 -27.77 -6.38
CA ALA A 79 4.42 -26.98 -7.58
C ALA A 79 4.51 -25.47 -7.24
N ARG A 80 5.41 -24.79 -7.94
CA ARG A 80 5.54 -23.33 -7.87
C ARG A 80 4.22 -22.64 -8.25
N PRO A 81 4.03 -21.36 -7.88
CA PRO A 81 2.87 -20.60 -8.33
C PRO A 81 2.73 -20.62 -9.85
N PHE A 82 1.50 -20.46 -10.32
CA PHE A 82 1.25 -20.22 -11.74
C PHE A 82 1.96 -18.95 -12.19
N GLU A 83 2.52 -18.98 -13.40
CA GLU A 83 3.05 -17.78 -14.04
C GLU A 83 1.92 -16.82 -14.40
N ASP A 84 2.17 -15.52 -14.28
CA ASP A 84 1.20 -14.47 -14.63
C ASP A 84 0.70 -14.63 -16.08
N ARG A 85 1.60 -15.02 -16.99
CA ARG A 85 1.24 -15.30 -18.39
C ARG A 85 0.22 -16.44 -18.49
N SER A 86 0.41 -17.52 -17.75
CA SER A 86 -0.50 -18.66 -17.78
C SER A 86 -1.86 -18.30 -17.19
N LEU A 87 -1.88 -17.51 -16.10
CA LEU A 87 -3.14 -17.00 -15.55
C LEU A 87 -3.86 -16.08 -16.53
N ALA A 88 -3.15 -15.18 -17.22
CA ALA A 88 -3.74 -14.31 -18.24
C ALA A 88 -4.34 -15.07 -19.43
N LEU A 89 -3.74 -16.21 -19.81
CA LEU A 89 -4.23 -17.05 -20.92
C LEU A 89 -5.46 -17.89 -20.55
N HIS A 90 -5.68 -18.16 -19.27
CA HIS A 90 -6.72 -19.08 -18.78
C HIS A 90 -7.77 -18.39 -17.92
N THR A 91 -7.73 -17.06 -17.82
CA THR A 91 -8.74 -16.25 -17.14
C THR A 91 -9.15 -15.07 -18.00
N THR A 92 -10.33 -14.54 -17.72
CA THR A 92 -10.86 -13.33 -18.34
C THR A 92 -10.06 -12.10 -17.91
N ASP A 93 -10.07 -11.06 -18.75
CA ASP A 93 -9.44 -9.76 -18.45
C ASP A 93 -9.90 -9.19 -17.11
N GLY A 94 -11.18 -9.37 -16.75
CA GLY A 94 -11.73 -8.91 -15.48
C GLY A 94 -11.10 -9.60 -14.27
N THR A 95 -10.94 -10.92 -14.34
CA THR A 95 -10.31 -11.70 -13.26
C THR A 95 -8.81 -11.49 -13.20
N PHE A 96 -8.13 -11.47 -14.36
CA PHE A 96 -6.72 -11.15 -14.40
C PHE A 96 -6.44 -9.73 -13.88
N GLY A 97 -7.31 -8.76 -14.19
CA GLY A 97 -7.25 -7.41 -13.64
C GLY A 97 -7.32 -7.39 -12.10
N LYS A 98 -8.25 -8.14 -11.50
CA LYS A 98 -8.35 -8.29 -10.03
C LYS A 98 -7.11 -8.95 -9.43
N TYR A 99 -6.60 -10.00 -10.09
CA TYR A 99 -5.36 -10.66 -9.71
C TYR A 99 -4.18 -9.70 -9.67
N ILE A 100 -3.98 -8.90 -10.72
CA ILE A 100 -2.92 -7.90 -10.77
C ILE A 100 -3.10 -6.84 -9.70
N GLN A 101 -4.32 -6.34 -9.48
CA GLN A 101 -4.61 -5.40 -8.38
C GLN A 101 -4.20 -6.00 -7.03
N ALA A 102 -4.53 -7.27 -6.77
CA ALA A 102 -4.14 -7.95 -5.54
C ALA A 102 -2.61 -8.00 -5.35
N LYS A 103 -1.84 -8.24 -6.42
CA LYS A 103 -0.35 -8.21 -6.36
C LYS A 103 0.20 -6.83 -5.99
N THR A 104 -0.54 -5.74 -6.24
CA THR A 104 -0.11 -4.39 -5.85
C THR A 104 -0.32 -4.06 -4.38
N LEU A 105 -1.12 -4.86 -3.65
CA LEU A 105 -1.49 -4.59 -2.27
C LEU A 105 -0.28 -4.57 -1.33
N LEU A 106 0.62 -5.57 -1.42
CA LEU A 106 1.78 -5.63 -0.54
C LEU A 106 2.78 -4.49 -0.81
N PRO A 107 3.16 -4.18 -2.07
CA PRO A 107 3.95 -2.97 -2.37
C PRO A 107 3.31 -1.69 -1.85
N ALA A 108 1.99 -1.52 -2.00
CA ALA A 108 1.29 -0.36 -1.47
C ALA A 108 1.32 -0.31 0.06
N ALA A 109 1.05 -1.43 0.73
CA ALA A 109 1.09 -1.53 2.20
C ALA A 109 2.48 -1.21 2.76
N ARG A 110 3.55 -1.70 2.11
CA ARG A 110 4.93 -1.34 2.46
C ARG A 110 5.18 0.15 2.31
N LYS A 111 4.74 0.75 1.19
CA LYS A 111 4.93 2.18 0.97
C LYS A 111 4.21 3.04 2.01
N VAL A 112 3.02 2.63 2.42
CA VAL A 112 2.27 3.28 3.51
C VAL A 112 3.04 3.18 4.83
N LYS A 113 3.55 1.99 5.17
CA LYS A 113 4.39 1.78 6.36
C LYS A 113 5.63 2.69 6.34
N ASP A 114 6.39 2.72 5.24
CA ASP A 114 7.58 3.55 5.09
C ASP A 114 7.27 5.05 5.27
N VAL A 115 6.13 5.51 4.75
CA VAL A 115 5.71 6.91 4.89
C VAL A 115 5.39 7.24 6.34
N ILE A 116 4.71 6.34 7.06
CA ILE A 116 4.39 6.53 8.48
C ILE A 116 5.68 6.57 9.32
N GLU A 117 6.59 5.63 9.13
CA GLU A 117 7.86 5.58 9.86
C GLU A 117 8.69 6.86 9.62
N LYS A 118 8.80 7.30 8.36
CA LYS A 118 9.50 8.55 8.02
C LYS A 118 8.84 9.79 8.63
N LYS A 119 7.50 9.85 8.66
CA LYS A 119 6.79 10.95 9.34
C LYS A 119 7.07 10.94 10.84
N GLN A 120 7.14 9.77 11.47
CA GLN A 120 7.49 9.63 12.89
C GLN A 120 8.93 10.07 13.17
N GLU A 121 9.90 9.61 12.38
CA GLU A 121 11.30 10.06 12.48
C GLU A 121 11.41 11.58 12.35
N LEU A 122 10.72 12.16 11.36
CA LEU A 122 10.67 13.60 11.17
C LEU A 122 10.08 14.32 12.38
N SER A 123 9.00 13.80 12.98
CA SER A 123 8.40 14.39 14.18
C SER A 123 9.36 14.45 15.38
N MET A 124 10.30 13.50 15.47
CA MET A 124 11.34 13.52 16.51
C MET A 124 12.41 14.57 16.23
N MET A 125 12.70 14.87 14.95
CA MET A 125 13.66 15.90 14.55
C MET A 125 13.13 17.32 14.70
N ILE A 126 11.80 17.51 14.55
CA ILE A 126 11.13 18.82 14.65
C ILE A 126 9.96 18.78 15.64
N PRO A 127 10.22 18.61 16.97
CA PRO A 127 9.19 18.32 17.98
C PRO A 127 8.17 19.45 18.20
N ASN A 128 8.47 20.67 17.76
CA ASN A 128 7.58 21.83 17.86
C ASN A 128 6.85 22.15 16.55
N ALA A 129 6.96 21.28 15.55
CA ALA A 129 6.29 21.46 14.27
C ALA A 129 4.77 21.58 14.45
N ARG A 130 4.17 22.44 13.65
CA ARG A 130 2.74 22.72 13.64
C ARG A 130 2.12 22.30 12.32
N GLN A 131 0.80 22.29 12.26
CA GLN A 131 0.04 22.10 11.03
C GLN A 131 -1.02 23.19 10.85
N CYS A 132 -1.45 23.37 9.61
CA CYS A 132 -2.53 24.29 9.27
C CYS A 132 -3.85 23.83 9.91
N GLY A 133 -4.49 24.67 10.72
CA GLY A 133 -5.79 24.39 11.33
C GLY A 133 -6.96 24.31 10.35
N ARG A 134 -6.77 24.71 9.08
CA ARG A 134 -7.80 24.65 8.03
C ARG A 134 -7.68 23.45 7.09
N CYS A 135 -6.47 23.08 6.68
CA CYS A 135 -6.24 22.03 5.68
C CYS A 135 -5.26 20.92 6.13
N ALA A 136 -4.85 20.94 7.39
CA ALA A 136 -3.88 20.00 7.98
C ALA A 136 -2.49 19.96 7.32
N TYR A 137 -2.17 20.90 6.41
CA TYR A 137 -0.83 20.99 5.84
C TYR A 137 0.23 21.15 6.95
N GLY A 138 1.17 20.23 6.99
CA GLY A 138 2.30 20.21 7.92
C GLY A 138 3.31 19.12 7.50
N PRO A 139 4.50 19.10 8.11
CA PRO A 139 4.93 19.99 9.18
C PRO A 139 5.23 21.42 8.73
N VAL A 140 4.95 22.39 9.60
CA VAL A 140 5.35 23.80 9.48
C VAL A 140 6.14 24.20 10.71
N GLU A 141 7.38 24.65 10.51
CA GLU A 141 8.18 25.23 11.58
C GLU A 141 7.90 26.72 11.71
N LEU A 142 7.27 27.11 12.81
CA LEU A 142 7.02 28.51 13.15
C LEU A 142 8.06 28.94 14.21
N TYR A 143 8.97 29.82 13.81
CA TYR A 143 10.13 30.21 14.61
C TYR A 143 9.86 31.43 15.52
N ARG A 144 10.51 31.43 16.69
CA ARG A 144 10.87 32.57 17.57
C ARG A 144 9.76 33.43 18.20
N CYS A 145 8.62 33.65 17.55
CA CYS A 145 7.58 34.57 18.03
C CYS A 145 6.21 33.87 18.12
N ASN A 146 5.52 34.05 19.25
CA ASN A 146 4.15 33.55 19.41
C ASN A 146 3.14 34.38 18.63
N ASP A 147 3.43 35.68 18.44
CA ASP A 147 2.68 36.57 17.57
C ASP A 147 3.25 36.49 16.13
N LEU A 148 2.53 35.74 15.29
CA LEU A 148 2.87 35.57 13.89
C LEU A 148 2.52 36.79 13.05
N ALA A 149 1.69 37.71 13.55
CA ALA A 149 1.38 38.96 12.87
C ALA A 149 2.52 39.99 12.99
N ALA A 150 3.35 39.90 14.04
CA ALA A 150 4.43 40.85 14.32
C ALA A 150 5.41 41.05 13.14
N HIS A 151 5.70 39.98 12.40
CA HIS A 151 6.62 40.00 11.26
C HIS A 151 5.92 39.66 9.93
N HIS A 152 4.62 39.41 9.94
CA HIS A 152 3.90 39.07 8.72
C HIS A 152 3.88 40.24 7.73
N GLY A 153 4.28 40.00 6.49
CA GLY A 153 4.41 41.02 5.45
C GLY A 153 5.64 41.91 5.58
N GLN A 154 6.45 41.75 6.62
CA GLN A 154 7.70 42.50 6.75
C GLN A 154 8.68 42.09 5.65
N VAL A 155 9.24 43.08 4.96
CA VAL A 155 10.32 42.91 3.97
C VAL A 155 11.65 43.19 4.68
N GLY A 156 12.63 42.29 4.53
CA GLY A 156 13.97 42.48 5.10
C GLY A 156 14.81 43.48 4.30
N ASP A 157 15.90 43.95 4.89
CA ASP A 157 16.83 44.88 4.25
C ASP A 157 17.79 44.09 3.32
N GLY A 158 17.45 44.00 2.05
CA GLY A 158 18.29 43.36 1.03
C GLY A 158 17.66 43.40 -0.36
N ASP A 159 18.48 43.54 -1.40
CA ASP A 159 18.01 43.51 -2.79
C ASP A 159 17.32 42.17 -3.10
N GLY A 160 16.05 42.24 -3.49
CA GLY A 160 15.22 41.06 -3.78
C GLY A 160 14.57 40.40 -2.56
N ALA A 161 14.60 41.01 -1.38
CA ALA A 161 13.91 40.50 -0.19
C ALA A 161 12.40 40.35 -0.44
N ARG A 162 11.85 39.18 -0.11
CA ARG A 162 10.41 38.92 -0.17
C ARG A 162 9.75 39.20 1.17
N PRO A 163 8.48 39.63 1.21
CA PRO A 163 7.73 39.73 2.45
C PRO A 163 7.70 38.38 3.18
N ILE A 164 7.85 38.40 4.49
CA ILE A 164 7.65 37.22 5.34
C ILE A 164 6.18 36.80 5.26
N ASP A 165 5.91 35.60 4.77
CA ASP A 165 4.55 35.04 4.70
C ASP A 165 4.39 33.90 5.71
N ASN A 166 3.69 34.20 6.80
CA ASN A 166 3.32 33.23 7.84
C ASN A 166 1.97 32.52 7.55
N SER A 167 1.44 32.64 6.33
CA SER A 167 0.23 31.93 5.90
C SER A 167 0.55 30.48 5.52
N CYS A 168 -0.46 29.62 5.56
CA CYS A 168 -0.34 28.24 5.09
C CYS A 168 0.00 28.23 3.59
N PRO A 169 1.11 27.60 3.16
CA PRO A 169 1.52 27.61 1.76
C PRO A 169 0.58 26.82 0.84
N ARG A 170 -0.29 25.97 1.41
CA ARG A 170 -1.28 25.21 0.64
C ARG A 170 -2.59 25.95 0.41
N CYS A 171 -3.08 26.68 1.41
CA CYS A 171 -4.45 27.24 1.36
C CYS A 171 -4.56 28.72 1.74
N GLY A 172 -3.43 29.39 2.02
CA GLY A 172 -3.38 30.81 2.39
C GLY A 172 -3.98 31.13 3.76
N TRP A 173 -4.34 30.12 4.56
CA TRP A 173 -4.86 30.35 5.90
C TRP A 173 -3.79 30.95 6.81
N PHE A 174 -4.10 32.09 7.41
CA PHE A 174 -3.28 32.78 8.38
C PHE A 174 -3.98 32.81 9.73
N ALA A 175 -3.24 32.53 10.80
CA ALA A 175 -3.68 32.75 12.16
C ALA A 175 -2.63 33.59 12.90
N ARG A 176 -3.09 34.58 13.65
CA ARG A 176 -2.24 35.58 14.29
C ARG A 176 -1.32 35.01 15.37
N HIS A 177 -1.75 33.94 16.05
CA HIS A 177 -1.02 33.39 17.18
C HIS A 177 -0.64 31.93 16.93
N ILE A 178 0.58 31.53 17.32
CA ILE A 178 1.11 30.17 17.09
C ILE A 178 0.23 29.08 17.72
N SER A 179 -0.44 29.36 18.85
CA SER A 179 -1.33 28.39 19.50
C SER A 179 -2.54 27.99 18.66
N GLN A 180 -2.91 28.82 17.66
CA GLN A 180 -3.99 28.51 16.73
C GLN A 180 -3.54 27.54 15.64
N TRP A 181 -2.23 27.34 15.46
CA TRP A 181 -1.66 26.28 14.65
C TRP A 181 -1.52 25.02 15.51
N PRO A 182 -2.34 23.98 15.30
CA PRO A 182 -2.26 22.76 16.09
C PRO A 182 -0.87 22.13 15.97
N PRO A 183 -0.41 21.39 17.01
CA PRO A 183 0.75 20.50 16.87
C PRO A 183 0.59 19.62 15.63
N TRP A 184 1.68 19.40 14.91
CA TRP A 184 1.65 18.51 13.76
C TRP A 184 1.45 17.06 14.20
N ASP A 185 0.45 16.40 13.62
CA ASP A 185 0.21 14.98 13.82
C ASP A 185 0.86 14.19 12.66
N PRO A 186 1.95 13.44 12.91
CA PRO A 186 2.59 12.62 11.88
C PRO A 186 1.76 11.40 11.46
N THR A 187 0.63 11.13 12.13
CA THR A 187 -0.28 10.01 11.84
C THR A 187 -1.51 10.42 11.03
N ALA A 188 -1.77 11.72 10.90
CA ALA A 188 -2.88 12.29 10.13
C ALA A 188 -2.61 12.40 8.61
#